data_AF-A0A531NAZ7-F1
#
_entry.id   AF-A0A531NAZ7-F1
#
_cell.length_a   1.000
_cell.length_b   1.000
_cell.length_c   1.000
_cell.angle_alpha   90.00
_cell.angle_beta   90.00
_cell.angle_gamma   90.00
#
_symmetry.space_group_name_H-M   'P 1'
#
loop_
_entity.id
_entity.type
_entity.pdbx_description
1 polymer ?
#
loop_
_entity_poly.entity_id
_entity_poly.type
_entity_poly.pdbx_seq_one_letter_code
_entity_poly.pdbx_strand_id
1 'polypeptide(L)'
;MDHHLALSGRFSPKPPNIVIDAPLALSPMGLLVTVTLSQSARVWLPRGFYTLLDNDEYYRHRPDQMGGGWLHPDARDATLREMVLELEPWRRAWQNGRLSSRVHWVGDAQYESALPEREGTALMPRFEGCCAALEARLGDLAGTAAPLDECARDVIALSAALQPESTYILTIAGSAGARPPLCDYLERLAFPATRHPGAIPGWSGPAFWP
;
A
#
# COMPACT_ATOMS: atom_id res chain seq x y z
N MET A 1 42.56 -29.42 -11.99
CA MET A 1 42.67 -28.01 -12.42
C MET A 1 41.27 -27.55 -12.71
N ASP A 2 40.64 -26.94 -11.70
CA ASP A 2 39.22 -26.59 -11.71
C ASP A 2 38.97 -25.34 -12.55
N HIS A 3 38.17 -25.50 -13.59
CA HIS A 3 37.67 -24.39 -14.39
C HIS A 3 36.51 -23.73 -13.65
N HIS A 4 36.82 -22.65 -12.92
CA HIS A 4 35.81 -21.71 -12.46
C HIS A 4 35.17 -21.00 -13.66
N LEU A 5 34.03 -21.51 -14.13
CA LEU A 5 33.12 -20.79 -15.01
C LEU A 5 32.47 -19.65 -14.22
N ALA A 6 33.08 -18.47 -14.25
CA ALA A 6 32.44 -17.24 -13.81
C ALA A 6 31.34 -16.87 -14.82
N LEU A 7 30.12 -17.32 -14.57
CA LEU A 7 28.94 -16.80 -15.24
C LEU A 7 28.78 -15.34 -14.81
N SER A 8 29.21 -14.42 -15.68
CA SER A 8 28.90 -12.99 -15.56
C SER A 8 27.41 -12.79 -15.86
N GLY A 9 26.56 -13.23 -14.93
CA GLY A 9 25.13 -13.04 -14.99
C GLY A 9 24.83 -11.56 -14.81
N ARG A 10 24.39 -10.90 -15.88
CA ARG A 10 23.63 -9.65 -15.76
C ARG A 10 22.32 -10.01 -15.06
N PHE A 11 22.33 -10.04 -13.73
CA PHE A 11 21.10 -10.10 -12.97
C PHE A 11 20.36 -8.80 -13.25
N SER A 12 19.26 -8.90 -14.02
CA SER A 12 18.32 -7.79 -14.06
C SER A 12 17.87 -7.54 -12.62
N PRO A 13 18.00 -6.32 -12.08
CA PRO A 13 17.53 -6.05 -10.73
C PRO A 13 16.06 -6.43 -10.65
N LYS A 14 15.67 -7.15 -9.59
CA LYS A 14 14.25 -7.40 -9.31
C LYS A 14 13.56 -6.05 -9.17
N PRO A 15 12.35 -5.88 -9.74
CA PRO A 15 11.58 -4.67 -9.52
C PRO A 15 11.31 -4.50 -8.02
N PRO A 16 11.37 -3.28 -7.48
CA PRO A 16 11.10 -3.03 -6.07
C PRO A 16 9.64 -3.34 -5.72
N ASN A 17 9.40 -3.70 -4.46
CA ASN A 17 8.04 -3.76 -3.92
C ASN A 17 7.63 -2.35 -3.47
N ILE A 18 6.48 -1.89 -3.93
CA ILE A 18 5.87 -0.61 -3.57
C ILE A 18 4.51 -0.88 -2.95
N VAL A 19 4.34 -0.56 -1.68
CA VAL A 19 3.04 -0.60 -1.00
C VAL A 19 2.45 0.81 -1.04
N ILE A 20 1.27 0.96 -1.65
CA ILE A 20 0.58 2.25 -1.72
C ILE A 20 -0.43 2.30 -0.58
N ASP A 21 -0.39 3.35 0.24
CA ASP A 21 -1.39 3.53 1.28
C ASP A 21 -2.75 3.96 0.71
N ALA A 22 -3.83 3.72 1.46
CA ALA A 22 -5.17 4.05 1.00
C ALA A 22 -5.33 5.55 0.69
N PRO A 23 -4.78 6.49 1.48
CA PRO A 23 -4.85 7.88 1.13
C PRO A 23 -4.24 8.28 -0.20
N LEU A 24 -3.08 7.73 -0.55
CA LEU A 24 -2.46 8.00 -1.84
C LEU A 24 -3.20 7.29 -2.97
N ALA A 25 -3.66 6.06 -2.75
CA ALA A 25 -4.44 5.33 -3.74
C ALA A 25 -5.74 6.08 -4.07
N LEU A 26 -6.42 6.66 -3.07
CA LEU A 26 -7.66 7.44 -3.22
C LEU A 26 -7.42 8.95 -3.35
N SER A 27 -6.18 9.40 -3.57
CA SER A 27 -5.96 10.81 -3.91
C SER A 27 -6.41 11.06 -5.35
N PRO A 28 -6.63 12.32 -5.75
CA PRO A 28 -6.74 12.66 -7.17
C PRO A 28 -5.57 12.04 -7.95
N MET A 29 -5.89 11.34 -9.04
CA MET A 29 -4.94 10.57 -9.87
C MET A 29 -4.30 9.33 -9.22
N GLY A 30 -4.69 8.92 -8.02
CA GLY A 30 -4.10 7.78 -7.31
C GLY A 30 -4.21 6.45 -8.06
N LEU A 31 -5.33 6.21 -8.75
CA LEU A 31 -5.49 5.08 -9.67
C LEU A 31 -4.47 5.13 -10.83
N LEU A 32 -4.33 6.28 -11.47
CA LEU A 32 -3.39 6.47 -12.58
C LEU A 32 -1.94 6.28 -12.14
N VAL A 33 -1.59 6.83 -10.97
CA VAL A 33 -0.26 6.66 -10.35
C VAL A 33 0.00 5.18 -10.08
N THR A 34 -0.95 4.47 -9.47
CA THR A 34 -0.85 3.03 -9.19
C THR A 34 -0.62 2.23 -10.47
N VAL A 35 -1.45 2.45 -11.49
CA VAL A 35 -1.34 1.73 -12.77
C VAL A 35 -0.01 2.03 -13.45
N THR A 36 0.41 3.30 -13.49
CA THR A 36 1.69 3.70 -14.08
C THR A 36 2.89 3.10 -13.34
N LEU A 37 2.88 3.14 -12.00
CA LEU A 37 3.93 2.54 -11.17
C LEU A 37 4.06 1.04 -11.41
N SER A 38 2.93 0.34 -11.58
CA SER A 38 2.92 -1.11 -11.84
C SER A 38 3.67 -1.51 -13.11
N GLN A 39 3.92 -0.58 -14.03
CA GLN A 39 4.71 -0.84 -15.23
C GLN A 39 6.20 -1.08 -14.93
N SER A 40 6.71 -0.56 -13.80
CA SER A 40 8.13 -0.63 -13.42
C SER A 40 8.41 -1.23 -12.03
N ALA A 41 7.38 -1.42 -11.21
CA ALA A 41 7.47 -1.97 -9.86
C ALA A 41 6.39 -3.03 -9.60
N ARG A 42 6.54 -3.79 -8.52
CA ARG A 42 5.46 -4.63 -7.96
C ARG A 42 4.67 -3.76 -7.02
N VAL A 43 3.47 -3.37 -7.42
CA VAL A 43 2.62 -2.48 -6.63
C VAL A 43 1.67 -3.30 -5.78
N TRP A 44 1.56 -2.95 -4.51
CA TRP A 44 0.77 -3.64 -3.52
C TRP A 44 -0.27 -2.70 -2.93
N LEU A 45 -1.50 -3.19 -2.80
CA LEU A 45 -2.61 -2.51 -2.15
C LEU A 45 -2.97 -3.20 -0.82
N PRO A 46 -3.42 -2.44 0.20
CA PRO A 46 -3.83 -3.03 1.47
C PRO A 46 -5.12 -3.85 1.31
N ARG A 47 -5.30 -4.88 2.14
CA ARG A 47 -6.49 -5.76 2.12
C ARG A 47 -7.78 -4.97 2.38
N GLY A 48 -7.77 -4.09 3.38
CA GLY A 48 -8.91 -3.22 3.72
C GLY A 48 -9.33 -2.26 2.59
N PHE A 49 -8.51 -2.11 1.54
CA PHE A 49 -8.89 -1.34 0.35
C PHE A 49 -10.10 -1.95 -0.35
N TYR A 50 -10.20 -3.28 -0.35
CA TYR A 50 -11.35 -3.97 -0.93
C TYR A 50 -12.65 -3.59 -0.22
N THR A 51 -12.65 -3.53 1.11
CA THR A 51 -13.81 -3.10 1.92
C THR A 51 -14.30 -1.71 1.52
N LEU A 52 -13.37 -0.78 1.23
CA LEU A 52 -13.69 0.57 0.74
C LEU A 52 -14.40 0.53 -0.62
N LEU A 53 -13.94 -0.33 -1.53
CA LEU A 53 -14.50 -0.44 -2.88
C LEU A 53 -15.83 -1.18 -2.90
N ASP A 54 -15.98 -2.22 -2.08
CA ASP A 54 -17.20 -3.04 -1.99
C ASP A 54 -18.37 -2.24 -1.38
N ASN A 55 -18.06 -1.31 -0.48
CA ASN A 55 -19.03 -0.46 0.20
C ASN A 55 -19.00 0.99 -0.31
N ASP A 56 -18.64 1.22 -1.58
CA ASP A 56 -18.42 2.56 -2.14
C ASP A 56 -19.63 3.49 -1.99
N GLU A 57 -20.84 2.96 -2.23
CA GLU A 57 -22.07 3.71 -2.11
C GLU A 57 -22.33 4.17 -0.67
N TYR A 58 -22.03 3.33 0.32
CA TYR A 58 -22.18 3.68 1.73
C TYR A 58 -21.26 4.84 2.11
N TYR A 59 -19.97 4.75 1.76
CA TYR A 59 -18.99 5.78 2.10
C TYR A 59 -19.20 7.10 1.33
N ARG A 60 -19.84 7.06 0.15
CA ARG A 60 -20.30 8.29 -0.52
C ARG A 60 -21.27 9.12 0.31
N HIS A 61 -22.14 8.45 1.06
CA HIS A 61 -23.12 9.12 1.91
C HIS A 61 -22.59 9.36 3.33
N ARG A 62 -21.59 8.58 3.78
CA ARG A 62 -20.98 8.69 5.11
C ARG A 62 -19.45 8.60 5.07
N PRO A 63 -18.75 9.64 4.58
CA PRO A 63 -17.29 9.64 4.47
C PRO A 63 -16.58 9.48 5.83
N ASP A 64 -17.19 10.00 6.89
CA ASP A 64 -16.68 9.95 8.26
C ASP A 64 -16.51 8.52 8.78
N GLN A 65 -17.31 7.58 8.27
CA GLN A 65 -17.29 6.16 8.63
C GLN A 65 -16.15 5.39 7.98
N MET A 66 -15.39 5.99 7.06
CA MET A 66 -14.17 5.39 6.54
C MET A 66 -13.04 5.32 7.58
N GLY A 67 -13.15 6.05 8.70
CA GLY A 67 -12.13 6.06 9.76
C GLY A 67 -11.02 7.08 9.50
N GLY A 68 -9.76 6.67 9.69
CA GLY A 68 -8.61 7.53 9.40
C GLY A 68 -8.38 8.58 10.49
N GLY A 69 -8.50 8.18 11.77
CA GLY A 69 -8.24 9.06 12.92
C GLY A 69 -6.77 9.50 13.04
N TRP A 70 -5.89 8.91 12.23
CA TRP A 70 -4.48 9.26 12.10
C TRP A 70 -4.22 10.32 11.00
N LEU A 71 -5.23 10.68 10.20
CA LEU A 71 -5.14 11.85 9.32
C LEU A 71 -5.09 13.14 10.15
N HIS A 72 -4.53 14.21 9.57
CA HIS A 72 -4.44 15.49 10.25
C HIS A 72 -5.85 16.03 10.58
N PRO A 73 -6.17 16.36 11.85
CA PRO A 73 -7.54 16.73 12.25
C PRO A 73 -8.15 17.84 11.40
N ASP A 74 -7.38 18.90 11.14
CA ASP A 74 -7.86 20.07 10.38
C ASP A 74 -8.14 19.79 8.89
N ALA A 75 -7.54 18.74 8.33
CA ALA A 75 -7.68 18.39 6.92
C ALA A 75 -8.55 17.14 6.70
N ARG A 76 -8.76 16.32 7.74
CA ARG A 76 -9.38 15.00 7.67
C ARG A 76 -10.68 15.01 6.88
N ASP A 77 -11.63 15.87 7.24
CA ASP A 77 -12.96 15.86 6.61
C ASP A 77 -12.93 16.34 5.15
N ALA A 78 -11.99 17.21 4.78
CA ALA A 78 -11.77 17.58 3.38
C ALA A 78 -11.15 16.41 2.60
N THR A 79 -10.11 15.81 3.18
CA THR A 79 -9.41 14.64 2.63
C THR A 79 -10.35 13.45 2.40
N LEU A 80 -11.22 13.12 3.37
CA LEU A 80 -12.20 12.04 3.22
C LEU A 80 -13.20 12.32 2.09
N ARG A 81 -13.66 13.57 1.96
CA ARG A 81 -14.57 13.97 0.87
C ARG A 81 -13.91 13.82 -0.50
N GLU A 82 -12.63 14.15 -0.63
CA GLU A 82 -11.88 13.94 -1.87
C GLU A 82 -11.72 12.44 -2.17
N MET A 83 -11.33 11.64 -1.18
CA MET A 83 -11.13 10.19 -1.37
C MET A 83 -12.38 9.47 -1.86
N VAL A 84 -13.54 9.87 -1.34
CA VAL A 84 -14.82 9.28 -1.72
C VAL A 84 -15.13 9.45 -3.22
N LEU A 85 -14.66 10.53 -3.84
CA LEU A 85 -14.83 10.75 -5.28
C LEU A 85 -14.04 9.73 -6.11
N GLU A 86 -12.92 9.25 -5.56
CA GLU A 86 -12.02 8.30 -6.22
C GLU A 86 -12.44 6.83 -6.03
N LEU A 87 -13.41 6.55 -5.14
CA LEU A 87 -13.93 5.18 -4.97
C LEU A 87 -14.58 4.64 -6.24
N GLU A 88 -15.30 5.47 -7.01
CA GLU A 88 -15.99 4.99 -8.22
C GLU A 88 -15.02 4.56 -9.33
N PRO A 89 -14.04 5.40 -9.72
CA PRO A 89 -13.04 5.02 -10.70
C PRO A 89 -12.31 3.73 -10.32
N TRP A 90 -11.91 3.59 -9.05
CA TRP A 90 -11.26 2.39 -8.54
C TRP A 90 -12.14 1.15 -8.62
N ARG A 91 -13.38 1.23 -8.14
CA ARG A 91 -14.33 0.11 -8.22
C ARG A 91 -14.57 -0.33 -9.66
N ARG A 92 -14.75 0.62 -10.58
CA ARG A 92 -14.89 0.31 -12.02
C ARG A 92 -13.63 -0.34 -12.58
N ALA A 93 -12.44 0.12 -12.20
CA ALA A 93 -11.19 -0.49 -12.65
C ALA A 93 -11.04 -1.94 -12.13
N TRP A 94 -11.41 -2.17 -10.88
CA TRP A 94 -11.42 -3.49 -10.23
C TRP A 94 -12.38 -4.46 -10.93
N GLN A 95 -13.65 -4.08 -11.08
CA GLN A 95 -14.70 -4.93 -11.68
C GLN A 95 -14.44 -5.26 -13.15
N ASN A 96 -13.84 -4.33 -13.90
CA ASN A 96 -13.54 -4.55 -15.31
C ASN A 96 -12.23 -5.34 -15.54
N GLY A 97 -11.57 -5.81 -14.48
CA GLY A 97 -10.28 -6.51 -14.57
C GLY A 97 -9.17 -5.64 -15.17
N ARG A 98 -9.27 -4.32 -15.03
CA ARG A 98 -8.34 -3.34 -15.65
C ARG A 98 -7.12 -3.03 -14.79
N LEU A 99 -7.02 -3.64 -13.61
CA LEU A 99 -5.80 -3.56 -12.82
C LEU A 99 -4.71 -4.40 -13.51
N SER A 100 -3.53 -3.80 -13.66
CA SER A 100 -2.36 -4.46 -14.22
C SER A 100 -2.04 -5.75 -13.47
N SER A 101 -1.50 -6.75 -14.15
CA SER A 101 -1.02 -8.00 -13.53
C SER A 101 0.09 -7.81 -12.49
N ARG A 102 0.61 -6.58 -12.37
CA ARG A 102 1.63 -6.17 -11.41
C ARG A 102 1.07 -5.32 -10.26
N VAL A 103 -0.25 -5.24 -10.14
CA VAL A 103 -0.95 -4.75 -8.94
C VAL A 103 -1.38 -5.97 -8.14
N HIS A 104 -0.94 -6.03 -6.90
CA HIS A 104 -1.04 -7.18 -6.03
C HIS A 104 -1.77 -6.84 -4.73
N TRP A 105 -2.44 -7.81 -4.14
CA TRP A 105 -3.09 -7.68 -2.83
C TRP A 105 -3.24 -9.05 -2.18
N VAL A 106 -3.35 -9.05 -0.86
CA VAL A 106 -3.71 -10.23 -0.07
C VAL A 106 -5.20 -10.11 0.26
N GLY A 107 -6.00 -11.07 -0.17
CA GLY A 107 -7.42 -11.20 0.20
C GLY A 107 -7.59 -12.05 1.46
N ASP A 108 -8.83 -12.30 1.87
CA ASP A 108 -9.13 -13.14 3.05
C ASP A 108 -8.80 -14.62 2.81
N ALA A 109 -8.88 -15.03 1.55
CA ALA A 109 -8.45 -16.34 1.09
C ALA A 109 -7.43 -16.25 -0.06
N GLN A 110 -6.71 -17.35 -0.27
CA GLN A 110 -5.71 -17.42 -1.35
C GLN A 110 -6.32 -17.19 -2.74
N TYR A 111 -7.53 -17.68 -2.99
CA TYR A 111 -8.22 -17.51 -4.27
C TYR A 111 -8.75 -16.08 -4.50
N GLU A 112 -8.81 -15.26 -3.44
CA GLU A 112 -9.21 -13.85 -3.51
C GLU A 112 -7.99 -12.91 -3.63
N SER A 113 -6.78 -13.46 -3.45
CA SER A 113 -5.53 -12.73 -3.49
C SER A 113 -4.98 -12.64 -4.91
N ALA A 114 -4.40 -11.49 -5.28
CA ALA A 114 -3.59 -11.35 -6.49
C ALA A 114 -2.10 -11.34 -6.11
N LEU A 115 -1.52 -12.53 -5.96
CA LEU A 115 -0.12 -12.68 -5.58
C LEU A 115 0.78 -12.82 -6.83
N PRO A 116 2.02 -12.29 -6.81
CA PRO A 116 3.01 -12.60 -7.83
C PRO A 116 3.27 -14.11 -7.90
N GLU A 117 3.52 -14.66 -9.09
CA GLU A 117 3.77 -16.11 -9.32
C GLU A 117 4.86 -16.72 -8.44
N ARG A 118 5.79 -15.90 -7.94
CA ARG A 118 6.93 -16.31 -7.12
C ARG A 118 6.76 -16.04 -5.63
N GLU A 119 5.70 -15.35 -5.21
CA GLU A 119 5.39 -15.23 -3.79
C GLU A 119 4.83 -16.57 -3.32
N GLY A 120 5.66 -17.31 -2.58
CA GLY A 120 5.29 -18.63 -2.10
C GLY A 120 4.07 -18.59 -1.18
N THR A 121 3.51 -19.77 -0.90
CA THR A 121 2.41 -19.98 0.07
C THR A 121 2.67 -19.42 1.47
N ALA A 122 3.91 -19.01 1.76
CA ALA A 122 4.34 -18.40 3.01
C ALA A 122 4.05 -16.89 3.14
N LEU A 123 3.72 -16.15 2.06
CA LEU A 123 3.43 -14.71 2.19
C LEU A 123 2.17 -14.47 3.03
N MET A 124 1.08 -15.18 2.74
CA MET A 124 -0.20 -14.99 3.43
C MET A 124 -0.10 -15.28 4.94
N PRO A 125 0.46 -16.41 5.42
CA PRO A 125 0.67 -16.63 6.85
C PRO A 125 1.55 -15.58 7.54
N ARG A 126 2.58 -15.06 6.84
CA ARG A 126 3.44 -13.99 7.39
C ARG A 126 2.67 -12.68 7.52
N PHE A 127 1.90 -12.33 6.49
CA PHE A 127 1.03 -11.16 6.50
C PHE A 127 0.02 -11.23 7.64
N GLU A 128 -0.72 -12.33 7.79
CA GLU A 128 -1.66 -12.52 8.89
C GLU A 128 -0.98 -12.47 10.27
N GLY A 129 0.21 -13.05 10.41
CA GLY A 129 0.99 -12.96 11.64
C GLY A 129 1.38 -11.51 11.99
N CYS A 130 1.79 -10.72 11.00
CA CYS A 130 2.10 -9.30 11.17
C CYS A 130 0.85 -8.48 11.52
N CYS A 131 -0.27 -8.75 10.84
CA CYS A 131 -1.59 -8.18 11.11
C CYS A 131 -2.01 -8.39 12.57
N ALA A 132 -2.00 -9.65 13.04
CA ALA A 132 -2.36 -10.00 14.41
C ALA A 132 -1.41 -9.37 15.45
N ALA A 133 -0.10 -9.31 15.14
CA ALA A 133 0.88 -8.66 16.02
C ALA A 133 0.65 -7.14 16.12
N LEU A 134 0.25 -6.48 15.04
CA LEU A 134 -0.10 -5.06 15.05
C LEU A 134 -1.42 -4.81 15.79
N GLU A 135 -2.44 -5.64 15.58
CA GLU A 135 -3.72 -5.56 16.31
C GLU A 135 -3.52 -5.72 17.81
N ALA A 136 -2.71 -6.70 18.24
CA ALA A 136 -2.40 -6.89 19.66
C ALA A 136 -1.67 -5.68 20.28
N ARG A 137 -0.89 -4.94 19.49
CA ARG A 137 -0.24 -3.68 19.92
C ARG A 137 -1.19 -2.49 19.91
N LEU A 138 -2.13 -2.47 18.96
CA LEU A 138 -3.14 -1.43 18.82
C LEU A 138 -4.21 -1.52 19.91
N GLY A 139 -4.57 -2.73 20.34
CA GLY A 139 -5.36 -3.04 21.53
C GLY A 139 -6.50 -2.04 21.82
N ASP A 140 -6.24 -1.12 22.75
CA ASP A 140 -7.20 -0.15 23.30
C ASP A 140 -7.08 1.29 22.74
N LEU A 141 -6.16 1.56 21.81
CA LEU A 141 -5.78 2.92 21.40
C LEU A 141 -6.61 3.55 20.29
N ALA A 142 -7.29 2.76 19.46
CA ALA A 142 -8.14 3.26 18.37
C ALA A 142 -9.02 2.14 17.82
N GLY A 143 -10.25 2.46 17.41
CA GLY A 143 -11.12 1.52 16.70
C GLY A 143 -10.50 1.10 15.38
N THR A 144 -9.84 -0.05 15.35
CA THR A 144 -9.22 -0.65 14.15
C THR A 144 -10.23 -1.25 13.19
N ALA A 145 -11.53 -1.12 13.46
CA ALA A 145 -12.61 -1.68 12.65
C ALA A 145 -12.98 -0.79 11.45
N ALA A 146 -12.51 0.45 11.40
CA ALA A 146 -12.79 1.31 10.27
C ALA A 146 -11.79 1.02 9.13
N PRO A 147 -12.25 1.03 7.87
CA PRO A 147 -11.48 0.49 6.75
C PRO A 147 -10.19 1.25 6.44
N LEU A 148 -10.09 2.56 6.68
CA LEU A 148 -8.82 3.29 6.52
C LEU A 148 -7.80 2.94 7.60
N ASP A 149 -8.26 2.59 8.80
CA ASP A 149 -7.40 2.16 9.90
C ASP A 149 -6.91 0.71 9.64
N GLU A 150 -7.77 -0.15 9.08
CA GLU A 150 -7.38 -1.45 8.54
C GLU A 150 -6.34 -1.30 7.42
N CYS A 151 -6.55 -0.37 6.48
CA CYS A 151 -5.60 -0.11 5.40
C CYS A 151 -4.23 0.33 5.94
N ALA A 152 -4.18 1.22 6.93
CA ALA A 152 -2.93 1.66 7.52
C ALA A 152 -2.18 0.51 8.20
N ARG A 153 -2.89 -0.35 8.94
CA ARG A 153 -2.35 -1.58 9.51
C ARG A 153 -1.81 -2.52 8.43
N ASP A 154 -2.59 -2.76 7.38
CA ASP A 154 -2.23 -3.66 6.27
C ASP A 154 -0.97 -3.19 5.54
N VAL A 155 -0.83 -1.88 5.31
CA VAL A 155 0.37 -1.32 4.67
C VAL A 155 1.63 -1.67 5.46
N ILE A 156 1.56 -1.57 6.79
CA ILE A 156 2.67 -1.88 7.69
C ILE A 156 2.92 -3.39 7.72
N ALA A 157 1.87 -4.19 7.90
CA ALA A 157 1.96 -5.64 7.95
C ALA A 157 2.53 -6.22 6.65
N LEU A 158 2.06 -5.72 5.51
CA LEU A 158 2.52 -6.15 4.20
C LEU A 158 3.98 -5.77 3.96
N SER A 159 4.37 -4.55 4.34
CA SER A 159 5.76 -4.11 4.23
C SER A 159 6.73 -4.97 5.06
N ALA A 160 6.28 -5.44 6.22
CA ALA A 160 7.02 -6.39 7.05
C ALA A 160 7.02 -7.81 6.47
N ALA A 161 5.88 -8.28 5.94
CA ALA A 161 5.74 -9.62 5.37
C ALA A 161 6.54 -9.82 4.07
N LEU A 162 6.76 -8.75 3.31
CA LEU A 162 7.56 -8.73 2.07
C LEU A 162 9.08 -8.76 2.32
N GLN A 163 9.54 -8.61 3.57
CA GLN A 163 10.94 -8.79 3.92
C GLN A 163 11.40 -10.23 3.59
N PRO A 164 12.67 -10.42 3.14
CA PRO A 164 13.77 -9.46 3.12
C PRO A 164 13.87 -8.59 1.86
N GLU A 165 12.90 -8.63 0.94
CA GLU A 165 12.95 -7.80 -0.26
C GLU A 165 12.75 -6.31 0.08
N SER A 166 13.51 -5.43 -0.58
CA SER A 166 13.35 -3.98 -0.41
C SER A 166 11.91 -3.56 -0.72
N THR A 167 11.26 -2.99 0.28
CA THR A 167 9.86 -2.56 0.20
C THR A 167 9.75 -1.09 0.58
N TYR A 168 9.02 -0.33 -0.22
CA TYR A 168 8.81 1.10 -0.04
C TYR A 168 7.34 1.37 0.16
N ILE A 169 7.01 2.18 1.16
CA ILE A 169 5.65 2.67 1.35
C ILE A 169 5.55 4.03 0.65
N LEU A 170 4.57 4.17 -0.24
CA LEU A 170 4.19 5.47 -0.81
C LEU A 170 2.91 5.95 -0.12
N THR A 171 2.95 7.19 0.33
CA THR A 171 1.88 7.86 1.08
C THR A 171 1.74 9.31 0.64
N ILE A 172 0.61 9.94 0.96
CA ILE A 172 0.41 11.36 0.73
C ILE A 172 1.46 12.18 1.49
N ALA A 173 1.96 13.24 0.85
CA ALA A 173 2.84 14.18 1.53
C ALA A 173 2.06 14.95 2.61
N GLY A 174 2.74 15.31 3.72
CA GLY A 174 2.17 16.27 4.66
C GLY A 174 2.06 17.66 4.04
N SER A 175 1.14 18.47 4.54
CA SER A 175 0.94 19.85 4.10
C SER A 175 2.17 20.72 4.40
N ALA A 176 2.59 21.56 3.45
CA ALA A 176 3.63 22.58 3.64
C ALA A 176 4.95 22.10 4.29
N GLY A 177 5.39 20.88 3.98
CA GLY A 177 6.62 20.30 4.55
C GLY A 177 6.43 19.57 5.88
N ALA A 178 5.18 19.46 6.36
CA ALA A 178 4.83 18.56 7.43
C ALA A 178 5.11 17.11 7.03
N ARG A 179 5.30 16.28 8.06
CA ARG A 179 5.55 14.86 7.88
C ARG A 179 4.27 14.16 7.35
N PRO A 180 4.39 13.11 6.53
CA PRO A 180 3.24 12.30 6.14
C PRO A 180 2.47 11.76 7.36
N PRO A 181 1.12 11.80 7.36
CA PRO A 181 0.31 11.33 8.50
C PRO A 181 0.59 9.87 8.89
N LEU A 182 0.92 9.02 7.91
CA LEU A 182 1.27 7.62 8.16
C LEU A 182 2.52 7.48 9.03
N CYS A 183 3.47 8.42 8.97
CA CYS A 183 4.65 8.36 9.81
C CYS A 183 4.35 8.66 11.29
N ASP A 184 3.40 9.55 11.56
CA ASP A 184 2.95 9.80 12.94
C ASP A 184 2.19 8.59 13.48
N TYR A 185 1.44 7.90 12.62
CA TYR A 185 0.83 6.61 12.95
C TYR A 185 1.87 5.53 13.28
N LEU A 186 2.94 5.42 12.49
CA LEU A 186 4.06 4.51 12.74
C LEU A 186 4.76 4.79 14.08
N GLU A 187 4.95 6.06 14.43
CA GLU A 187 5.56 6.42 15.71
C GLU A 187 4.71 6.03 16.91
N ARG A 188 3.38 6.17 16.82
CA ARG A 188 2.46 5.66 17.87
C ARG A 188 2.61 4.16 18.07
N LEU A 189 2.98 3.44 17.02
CA LEU A 189 3.24 2.00 17.02
C LEU A 189 4.69 1.64 17.39
N ALA A 190 5.49 2.62 17.79
CA ALA A 190 6.91 2.50 18.10
C ALA A 190 7.75 1.96 16.92
N PHE A 191 7.33 2.21 15.68
CA PHE A 191 8.14 1.97 14.50
C PHE A 191 8.88 3.26 14.09
N PRO A 192 10.23 3.25 14.05
CA PRO A 192 10.97 4.40 13.58
C PRO A 192 10.74 4.61 12.09
N ALA A 193 10.31 5.82 11.70
CA ALA A 193 10.13 6.19 10.30
C ALA A 193 11.13 7.29 9.91
N THR A 194 12.05 6.95 9.02
CA THR A 194 13.04 7.88 8.46
C THR A 194 12.74 8.17 7.00
N ARG A 195 12.78 9.45 6.62
CA ARG A 195 12.70 9.85 5.21
C ARG A 195 13.93 9.31 4.46
N HIS A 196 13.71 8.57 3.38
CA HIS A 196 14.81 8.15 2.49
C HIS A 196 15.16 9.29 1.51
N PRO A 197 16.37 9.86 1.55
CA PRO A 197 16.80 10.87 0.60
C PRO A 197 17.23 10.20 -0.72
N GLY A 198 16.58 10.53 -1.83
CA GLY A 198 17.03 10.15 -3.17
C GLY A 198 16.12 9.18 -3.93
N ALA A 199 16.57 8.78 -5.12
CA ALA A 199 15.87 7.82 -5.98
C ALA A 199 15.85 6.44 -5.33
N ILE A 200 14.77 5.68 -5.54
CA ILE A 200 14.61 4.32 -5.03
C ILE A 200 15.70 3.42 -5.65
N PRO A 201 16.60 2.81 -4.85
CA PRO A 201 17.61 1.88 -5.36
C PRO A 201 16.97 0.76 -6.19
N GLY A 202 17.50 0.55 -7.41
CA GLY A 202 16.95 -0.43 -8.37
C GLY A 202 15.82 0.11 -9.26
N TRP A 203 15.34 1.34 -9.02
CA TRP A 203 14.41 2.01 -9.92
C TRP A 203 15.16 2.71 -11.05
N SER A 204 15.37 1.98 -12.15
CA SER A 204 15.94 2.52 -13.39
C SER A 204 14.81 2.88 -14.36
N GLY A 205 14.11 3.98 -14.12
CA GLY A 205 13.04 4.44 -15.01
C GLY A 205 13.05 5.95 -15.21
N PRO A 206 13.53 6.44 -16.35
CA PRO A 206 13.01 7.67 -16.93
C PRO A 206 11.74 7.30 -17.72
N ALA A 207 10.57 7.43 -17.11
CA ALA A 207 9.30 7.30 -17.82
C ALA A 207 8.32 8.38 -17.37
N PHE A 208 8.82 9.59 -17.20
CA PHE A 208 8.00 10.79 -17.08
C PHE A 208 8.72 11.89 -17.84
N TRP A 209 8.28 12.14 -19.07
CA TRP A 209 8.24 13.40 -19.83
C TRP A 209 7.75 13.03 -21.26
N PRO A 210 7.03 13.93 -21.95
CA PRO A 210 5.89 13.65 -22.83
C PRO A 210 6.26 12.97 -24.15
#